data_AF-A0A4W5L8A0-F1
#
_entry.id   AF-A0A4W5L8A0-F1
#
_cell.length_a   1.000
_cell.length_b   1.000
_cell.length_c   1.000
_cell.angle_alpha   90.00
_cell.angle_beta   90.00
_cell.angle_gamma   90.00
#
_symmetry.space_group_name_H-M   'P 1'
#
loop_
_entity.id
_entity.type
_entity.pdbx_description
1 polymer ?
#
loop_
_entity_poly.entity_id
_entity_poly.type
_entity_poly.pdbx_seq_one_letter_code
_entity_poly.pdbx_strand_id
1 'polypeptide(L)'
;TEGIIMDMNEAEGYKKVFSKGFVVDYPLTLMDGKLTDVLFNGSIYKDDRGNVVGAVVVARDITEQKRIAKSKAELATEIAINAQKEYLMAIKMSGDALIVLINDILDLAKVDAG
;
A
#
# COMPACT_ATOMS: atom_id res chain seq x y z
N THR A 1 -6.17 22.31 17.25
CA THR A 1 -6.78 21.08 16.69
C THR A 1 -8.24 21.37 16.52
N GLU A 2 -8.66 21.71 15.31
CA GLU A 2 -10.07 22.06 15.05
C GLU A 2 -10.87 20.77 15.01
N GLY A 3 -11.65 20.52 16.06
CA GLY A 3 -12.61 19.43 16.08
C GLY A 3 -13.78 19.80 15.17
N ILE A 4 -13.87 19.14 14.01
CA ILE A 4 -15.04 19.24 13.15
C ILE A 4 -16.16 18.46 13.84
N ILE A 5 -17.18 19.16 14.32
CA ILE A 5 -18.44 18.55 14.77
C ILE A 5 -19.15 18.05 13.50
N MET A 6 -18.97 16.77 13.17
CA MET A 6 -19.72 16.12 12.10
C MET A 6 -21.12 15.74 12.59
N ASP A 7 -22.12 15.92 11.73
CA ASP A 7 -23.50 15.52 12.00
C ASP A 7 -23.58 14.00 12.30
N MET A 8 -24.31 13.66 13.36
CA MET A 8 -24.13 12.46 14.20
C MET A 8 -24.76 11.17 13.64
N ASN A 9 -25.51 11.23 12.53
CA ASN A 9 -26.45 10.16 12.19
C ASN A 9 -25.99 9.12 11.14
N GLU A 10 -24.88 9.34 10.40
CA GLU A 10 -24.63 8.52 9.19
C GLU A 10 -23.26 7.83 9.12
N ALA A 11 -22.31 8.15 10.00
CA ALA A 11 -20.97 7.54 9.95
C ALA A 11 -20.87 6.23 10.76
N GLU A 12 -20.47 5.13 10.11
CA GLU A 12 -20.19 3.84 10.78
C GLU A 12 -19.22 3.96 11.97
N GLY A 13 -18.28 4.90 11.90
CA GLY A 13 -17.32 5.18 12.97
C GLY A 13 -17.98 5.56 14.30
N TYR A 14 -19.07 6.32 14.26
CA TYR A 14 -19.79 6.75 15.46
C TYR A 14 -20.46 5.58 16.18
N LYS A 15 -21.16 4.72 15.42
CA LYS A 15 -21.79 3.49 15.97
C LYS A 15 -20.76 2.62 16.68
N LYS A 16 -19.54 2.56 16.14
CA LYS A 16 -18.44 1.79 16.71
C LYS A 16 -17.92 2.39 18.02
N VAL A 17 -17.79 3.71 18.11
CA VAL A 17 -17.37 4.41 19.34
C VAL A 17 -18.37 4.19 20.48
N PHE A 18 -19.67 4.26 20.22
CA PHE A 18 -20.69 4.00 21.25
C PHE A 18 -20.75 2.54 21.69
N SER A 19 -20.49 1.59 20.77
CA SER A 19 -20.44 0.16 21.11
C SER A 19 -19.19 -0.22 21.90
N LYS A 20 -18.03 0.35 21.57
CA LYS A 20 -16.73 -0.03 22.15
C LYS A 20 -16.22 0.90 23.25
N GLY A 21 -16.84 2.06 23.42
CA GLY A 21 -16.37 3.16 24.28
C GLY A 21 -15.25 4.00 23.65
N PHE A 22 -14.41 3.41 22.81
CA PHE A 22 -13.40 4.14 22.04
C PHE A 22 -13.00 3.41 20.75
N VAL A 23 -12.44 4.15 19.80
CA VAL A 23 -11.91 3.67 18.52
C VAL A 23 -10.66 4.49 18.19
N VAL A 24 -9.63 3.83 17.67
CA VAL A 24 -8.36 4.44 17.25
C VAL A 24 -7.96 3.87 15.89
N ASP A 25 -7.46 4.75 15.03
CA ASP A 25 -6.99 4.53 13.66
C ASP A 25 -7.94 3.65 12.84
N TYR A 26 -9.25 3.88 12.99
CA TYR A 26 -10.23 3.08 12.28
C TYR A 26 -10.43 3.63 10.86
N PRO A 27 -10.11 2.86 9.81
CA PRO A 27 -10.21 3.33 8.45
C PRO A 27 -11.68 3.47 8.05
N LEU A 28 -12.01 4.63 7.49
CA LEU A 28 -13.33 4.93 6.95
C LEU A 28 -13.17 5.72 5.65
N THR A 29 -14.18 5.60 4.78
CA THR A 29 -14.33 6.48 3.63
C THR A 29 -15.56 7.33 3.88
N LEU A 30 -15.35 8.63 4.04
CA LEU A 30 -16.42 9.61 4.18
C LEU A 30 -16.90 10.06 2.79
N MET A 31 -18.18 10.38 2.70
CA MET A 31 -18.80 10.96 1.50
C MET A 31 -19.48 12.28 1.89
N ASP A 32 -18.80 13.40 1.68
CA ASP A 32 -19.26 14.76 2.01
C ASP A 32 -19.25 15.69 0.78
N GLY A 33 -19.63 15.14 -0.37
CA GLY A 33 -19.48 15.76 -1.69
C GLY A 33 -18.24 15.26 -2.44
N LYS A 34 -17.28 14.66 -1.73
CA LYS A 34 -16.17 13.87 -2.28
C LYS A 34 -15.94 12.64 -1.42
N LEU A 35 -15.49 11.54 -2.05
CA LEU A 35 -14.98 10.38 -1.32
C LEU A 35 -13.62 10.71 -0.72
N THR A 36 -13.53 10.70 0.62
CA THR A 36 -12.32 11.01 1.36
C THR A 36 -11.97 9.85 2.28
N ASP A 37 -10.77 9.30 2.10
CA ASP A 37 -10.25 8.27 3.00
C ASP A 37 -9.73 8.94 4.28
N VAL A 38 -10.21 8.46 5.42
CA VAL A 38 -9.82 8.98 6.73
C VAL A 38 -9.43 7.87 7.71
N LEU A 39 -8.61 8.23 8.69
CA LEU A 39 -8.49 7.49 9.94
C LEU A 39 -9.35 8.17 11.01
N PHE A 40 -10.27 7.39 11.58
CA PHE A 40 -11.25 7.86 12.54
C PHE A 40 -10.85 7.45 13.96
N ASN A 41 -10.72 8.45 14.82
CA ASN A 41 -10.43 8.29 16.24
C ASN A 41 -11.58 8.88 17.03
N GLY A 42 -12.01 8.21 18.10
CA GLY A 42 -13.01 8.79 18.98
C GLY A 42 -13.19 8.04 20.29
N SER A 43 -13.73 8.73 21.27
CA SER A 43 -14.08 8.16 22.57
C SER A 43 -15.37 8.76 23.09
N ILE A 44 -16.15 7.94 23.77
CA ILE A 44 -17.28 8.43 24.55
C ILE A 44 -16.77 9.20 25.78
N TYR A 45 -17.57 10.16 26.25
CA TYR A 45 -17.39 10.75 27.58
C TYR A 45 -18.68 10.59 28.37
N LYS A 46 -18.52 10.47 29.69
CA LYS A 46 -19.58 10.14 30.63
C LYS A 46 -19.76 11.26 31.65
N ASP A 47 -20.96 11.37 32.20
CA ASP A 47 -21.23 12.21 33.38
C ASP A 47 -20.69 11.53 34.66
N ASP A 48 -20.80 12.24 35.78
CA ASP A 48 -20.39 11.75 37.11
C ASP A 48 -21.21 10.54 37.59
N ARG A 49 -22.34 10.24 36.93
CA ARG A 49 -23.20 9.08 37.22
C ARG A 49 -22.87 7.87 36.32
N GLY A 50 -21.89 8.01 35.42
CA GLY A 50 -21.47 6.97 34.48
C GLY A 50 -22.33 6.85 33.22
N ASN A 51 -23.27 7.77 33.00
CA ASN A 51 -24.09 7.79 31.78
C ASN A 51 -23.29 8.38 30.62
N VAL A 52 -23.47 7.84 29.42
CA VAL A 52 -22.82 8.37 28.21
C VAL A 52 -23.50 9.69 27.82
N VAL A 53 -22.71 10.77 27.80
CA VAL A 53 -23.20 12.13 27.46
C VAL A 53 -22.91 12.47 25.99
N GLY A 54 -21.84 11.92 25.43
CA GLY A 54 -21.51 12.10 24.02
C GLY A 54 -20.22 11.41 23.62
N ALA A 55 -19.71 11.75 22.44
CA ALA A 55 -18.41 11.31 21.96
C ALA A 55 -17.62 12.47 21.38
N VAL A 56 -16.30 12.42 21.54
CA VAL A 56 -15.36 13.27 20.81
C VAL A 56 -14.79 12.44 19.68
N VAL A 57 -14.74 13.00 18.48
CA VAL A 57 -14.25 12.32 17.29
C VAL A 57 -13.30 13.21 16.50
N VAL A 58 -12.32 12.59 15.85
CA VAL A 58 -11.37 13.23 14.94
C VAL A 58 -11.23 12.32 13.73
N ALA A 59 -11.35 12.91 12.54
CA ALA A 59 -11.04 12.24 11.28
C ALA A 59 -9.77 12.86 10.70
N ARG A 60 -8.76 12.05 10.45
CA ARG A 60 -7.54 12.45 9.76
C ARG A 60 -7.64 12.02 8.30
N ASP A 61 -7.65 12.98 7.36
CA ASP A 61 -7.53 12.68 5.93
C ASP A 61 -6.19 11.97 5.65
N ILE A 62 -6.26 10.81 5.00
CA ILE A 62 -5.12 9.99 4.60
C ILE A 62 -5.01 9.81 3.08
N THR A 63 -5.79 10.54 2.30
CA THR A 63 -5.86 10.40 0.84
C THR A 63 -4.48 10.60 0.21
N GLU A 64 -3.80 11.69 0.55
CA GLU A 64 -2.48 11.98 -0.02
C GLU A 64 -1.41 10.99 0.48
N GLN A 65 -1.50 10.59 1.74
CA GLN A 65 -0.60 9.60 2.33
C GLN A 65 -0.72 8.25 1.62
N LYS A 66 -1.95 7.79 1.36
CA LYS A 66 -2.22 6.57 0.58
C LYS A 66 -1.73 6.70 -0.86
N ARG A 67 -1.91 7.86 -1.50
CA ARG A 67 -1.43 8.11 -2.87
C ARG A 67 0.09 8.02 -2.97
N ILE A 68 0.79 8.64 -2.02
CA ILE A 68 2.27 8.57 -1.93
C ILE A 68 2.72 7.14 -1.66
N ALA A 69 2.08 6.44 -0.72
CA ALA A 69 2.43 5.06 -0.39
C ALA A 69 2.24 4.13 -1.60
N LYS A 70 1.13 4.27 -2.33
CA LYS A 70 0.83 3.50 -3.54
C LYS A 70 1.84 3.78 -4.64
N SER A 71 2.08 5.05 -4.97
CA SER A 71 3.05 5.43 -6.01
C SER A 71 4.47 4.94 -5.69
N LYS A 72 4.87 5.00 -4.42
CA LYS A 72 6.16 4.46 -3.97
C LYS A 72 6.24 2.93 -4.15
N ALA A 73 5.17 2.20 -3.82
CA ALA A 73 5.13 0.75 -3.98
C ALA A 73 5.17 0.32 -5.46
N GLU A 74 4.46 1.06 -6.33
CA GLU A 74 4.50 0.86 -7.78
C GLU A 74 5.91 1.08 -8.34
N LEU A 75 6.55 2.19 -7.98
CA LEU A 75 7.92 2.49 -8.40
C LEU A 75 8.92 1.43 -7.92
N ALA A 76 8.81 0.99 -6.66
CA ALA A 76 9.67 -0.06 -6.13
C ALA A 76 9.52 -1.39 -6.90
N THR A 77 8.29 -1.71 -7.30
CA THR A 77 7.98 -2.90 -8.10
C THR A 77 8.59 -2.79 -9.50
N GLU A 78 8.46 -1.62 -10.15
CA GLU A 78 9.04 -1.38 -11.47
C GLU A 78 10.56 -1.50 -11.46
N ILE A 79 11.23 -0.92 -10.46
CA ILE A 79 12.69 -1.05 -10.28
C ILE A 79 13.08 -2.52 -10.13
N ALA A 80 12.36 -3.29 -9.30
CA ALA A 80 12.65 -4.71 -9.09
C ALA A 80 12.44 -5.55 -10.36
N ILE A 81 11.42 -5.23 -11.17
CA ILE A 81 11.17 -5.89 -12.46
C ILE A 81 12.28 -5.56 -13.46
N ASN A 82 12.71 -4.30 -13.53
CA ASN A 82 13.76 -3.89 -14.46
C ASN A 82 15.10 -4.54 -14.11
N ALA A 83 15.47 -4.58 -12.82
CA ALA A 83 16.66 -5.31 -12.38
C ALA A 83 16.60 -6.81 -12.77
N GLN A 84 15.45 -7.47 -12.59
CA GLN A 84 15.28 -8.87 -13.01
C GLN A 84 15.41 -9.06 -14.53
N LYS A 85 14.90 -8.12 -15.34
CA LYS A 85 15.06 -8.15 -16.79
C LYS A 85 16.52 -8.01 -17.19
N GLU A 86 17.29 -7.13 -16.55
CA GLU A 86 18.72 -6.96 -16.82
C GLU A 86 19.49 -8.26 -16.53
N TYR A 87 19.23 -8.91 -15.41
CA TYR A 87 19.82 -10.21 -15.10
C TYR A 87 19.47 -11.27 -16.16
N LEU A 88 18.21 -11.34 -16.57
CA LEU A 88 17.77 -12.28 -17.59
C LEU A 88 18.44 -12.00 -18.95
N MET A 89 18.59 -10.73 -19.32
CA MET A 89 19.31 -10.34 -20.54
C MET A 89 20.78 -10.77 -20.48
N ALA A 90 21.47 -10.54 -19.37
CA ALA A 90 22.85 -10.95 -19.19
C ALA A 90 23.00 -12.48 -19.33
N ILE A 91 22.13 -13.25 -18.66
CA ILE A 91 22.12 -14.72 -18.77
C ILE A 91 21.90 -15.17 -20.21
N LYS A 92 20.93 -14.57 -20.91
CA LYS A 92 20.65 -14.89 -22.32
C LYS A 92 21.85 -14.59 -23.21
N MET A 93 22.46 -13.42 -23.07
CA MET A 93 23.63 -13.03 -23.87
C MET A 93 24.80 -13.97 -23.63
N SER A 94 25.05 -14.36 -22.38
CA SER A 94 26.09 -15.36 -22.07
C SER A 94 25.77 -16.72 -22.68
N GLY A 95 24.50 -17.16 -22.64
CA GLY A 95 24.07 -18.40 -23.28
C GLY A 95 24.31 -18.39 -24.80
N ASP A 96 23.92 -17.30 -25.46
CA ASP A 96 24.13 -17.12 -26.91
C ASP A 96 25.62 -17.16 -27.26
N ALA A 97 26.47 -16.49 -26.46
CA ALA A 97 27.93 -16.50 -26.66
C ALA A 97 28.55 -17.89 -26.45
N LEU A 98 28.09 -18.64 -25.43
CA LEU A 98 28.57 -20.00 -25.18
C LEU A 98 28.20 -20.95 -26.31
N ILE A 99 27.01 -20.81 -26.90
CA ILE A 99 26.59 -21.63 -28.06
C ILE A 99 27.54 -21.41 -29.24
N VAL A 100 27.93 -20.17 -29.53
CA VAL A 100 28.89 -19.85 -30.59
C VAL A 100 30.23 -20.54 -30.30
N LEU A 101 30.77 -20.38 -29.09
CA LEU A 101 32.05 -20.97 -28.71
C LEU A 101 32.05 -22.50 -28.77
N ILE A 102 30.95 -23.15 -28.36
CA ILE A 102 30.81 -24.61 -28.43
C ILE A 102 30.85 -25.08 -29.89
N ASN A 103 30.13 -24.38 -30.79
CA ASN A 103 30.13 -24.73 -32.21
C ASN A 103 31.54 -24.58 -32.81
N ASP A 104 32.25 -23.49 -32.49
CA ASP A 104 33.62 -23.27 -32.97
C ASP A 104 34.58 -24.39 -32.53
N ILE A 105 34.50 -24.84 -31.28
CA ILE A 105 35.31 -25.95 -30.75
C ILE A 105 34.96 -27.26 -31.47
N LEU A 106 33.68 -27.54 -31.70
CA LEU A 106 33.24 -28.75 -32.39
C LEU A 106 33.73 -28.79 -33.84
N ASP A 107 33.74 -27.65 -34.52
CA ASP A 107 34.24 -27.58 -35.89
C ASP A 107 35.76 -27.77 -35.97
N LEU A 108 36.52 -27.22 -35.01
CA LEU A 108 37.97 -27.48 -34.89
C LEU A 108 38.25 -28.98 -34.65
N ALA A 109 37.54 -29.61 -33.72
CA ALA A 109 37.74 -31.03 -33.39
C ALA A 109 37.44 -31.98 -34.57
N LYS A 110 36.56 -31.60 -35.50
CA LYS A 110 36.29 -32.38 -36.73
C LYS A 110 37.43 -32.29 -37.74
N VAL A 111 38.14 -31.16 -37.80
CA VAL A 111 39.27 -30.97 -38.73
C VAL A 111 40.48 -31.80 -38.28
N ASP A 112 40.75 -31.87 -36.97
CA ASP A 112 41.87 -32.64 -36.41
C ASP A 112 41.65 -34.17 -36.44
N ALA A 113 40.41 -34.63 -36.63
CA ALA A 113 40.04 -36.04 -36.64
C ALA A 113 40.01 -36.68 -38.04
N GLY A 114 40.29 -35.91 -39.11
CA GLY A 114 40.38 -36.37 -40.50
C GLY A 114 41.82 -36.38 -41.02
#